data_AF-A0A8H5WLP1-F1
#
_entry.id   AF-A0A8H5WLP1-F1
#
_cell.length_a   1.000
_cell.length_b   1.000
_cell.length_c   1.000
_cell.angle_alpha   90.00
_cell.angle_beta   90.00
_cell.angle_gamma   90.00
#
_symmetry.space_group_name_H-M   'P 1'
#
loop_
_entity.id
_entity.type
_entity.pdbx_description
1 polymer ?
#
loop_
_entity_poly.entity_id
_entity_poly.type
_entity_poly.pdbx_seq_one_letter_code
_entity_poly.pdbx_strand_id
1 'polypeptide(L)'
;MSQLGTIEVLGNQHRQDFEQALKRVLETQVAEQTFAEIIDGLPTHDSYSEFHWPQDGHPATQHHELCPATSSILRNHSRLQGIPSKIARTTGGVMPPDCSKWIDAPRDMNRWNSFRHPSAFCHAFYTDLEQYPNGVADVAGYWAEAKIFGGVLVFDRGESETECKELYLHAGRWGGPYTLFPLTTDQFQSVIDFLLSSPLPSESQNGPFPLRASSKNRWRWDDWDAIARYHIFRDKYERKYQSTKPPPDWRSSVDWPEIADDLYLIDAMHENWNGNPVDKDEIRAALERLKQITPSSPCWENRETRHSWSNSLFE
;
A
#
# COMPACT_ATOMS: atom_id res chain seq x y z
N MET A 1 4.21 -6.17 -27.64
CA MET A 1 4.06 -4.71 -27.52
C MET A 1 2.57 -4.41 -27.45
N SER A 2 2.05 -4.26 -26.23
CA SER A 2 0.66 -3.85 -26.00
C SER A 2 0.51 -2.41 -26.53
N GLN A 3 -0.48 -2.16 -27.39
CA GLN A 3 -0.92 -0.80 -27.66
C GLN A 3 -1.40 -0.24 -26.32
N LEU A 4 -0.68 0.75 -25.77
CA LEU A 4 -1.18 1.57 -24.69
C LEU A 4 -2.49 2.19 -25.16
N GLY A 5 -3.62 1.66 -24.68
CA GLY A 5 -4.93 2.21 -25.00
C GLY A 5 -5.00 3.65 -24.53
N THR A 6 -5.05 4.60 -25.46
CA THR A 6 -5.23 6.01 -25.14
C THR A 6 -6.63 6.21 -24.56
N ILE A 7 -6.81 7.17 -23.64
CA ILE A 7 -8.13 7.54 -23.08
C ILE A 7 -9.18 7.87 -24.16
N GLU A 8 -8.71 8.21 -25.37
CA GLU A 8 -9.53 8.48 -26.56
C GLU A 8 -10.30 7.26 -27.07
N VAL A 9 -9.94 6.05 -26.63
CA VAL A 9 -10.68 4.81 -26.95
C VAL A 9 -11.98 4.71 -26.14
N LEU A 10 -12.10 5.44 -25.02
CA LEU A 10 -13.32 5.47 -24.21
C LEU A 10 -14.40 6.30 -24.90
N GLY A 11 -15.63 5.79 -24.91
CA GLY A 11 -16.80 6.58 -25.31
C GLY A 11 -16.96 7.84 -24.43
N ASN A 12 -17.58 8.89 -24.98
CA ASN A 12 -17.66 10.21 -24.33
C ASN A 12 -18.12 10.16 -22.87
N GLN A 13 -19.14 9.35 -22.55
CA GLN A 13 -19.64 9.23 -21.18
C GLN A 13 -18.59 8.62 -20.24
N HIS A 14 -18.01 7.46 -20.60
CA HIS A 14 -16.97 6.82 -19.78
C HIS A 14 -15.74 7.70 -19.60
N ARG A 15 -15.38 8.47 -20.64
CA ARG A 15 -14.30 9.45 -20.54
C ARG A 15 -14.62 10.56 -19.54
N GLN A 16 -15.82 11.13 -19.59
CA GLN A 16 -16.26 12.16 -18.65
C GLN A 16 -16.29 11.64 -17.21
N ASP A 17 -16.83 10.44 -17.01
CA ASP A 17 -16.90 9.79 -15.69
C ASP A 17 -15.49 9.54 -15.14
N PHE A 18 -14.57 9.06 -15.98
CA PHE A 18 -13.17 8.86 -15.61
C PHE A 18 -12.46 10.18 -15.28
N GLU A 19 -12.59 11.21 -16.12
CA GLU A 19 -11.98 12.53 -15.88
C GLU A 19 -12.50 13.13 -14.57
N GLN A 20 -13.79 12.98 -14.28
CA GLN A 20 -14.40 13.42 -13.04
C GLN A 20 -13.91 12.63 -11.82
N ALA A 21 -13.77 11.32 -11.93
CA ALA A 21 -13.23 10.47 -10.87
C ALA A 21 -11.76 10.81 -10.58
N LEU A 22 -10.93 10.96 -11.61
CA LEU A 22 -9.53 11.35 -11.47
C LEU A 22 -9.40 12.73 -10.82
N LYS A 23 -10.20 13.71 -11.26
CA LYS A 23 -10.23 15.04 -10.65
C LYS A 23 -10.55 14.97 -9.16
N ARG A 24 -11.52 14.14 -8.75
CA ARG A 24 -11.88 13.96 -7.33
C ARG A 24 -10.74 13.42 -6.49
N VAL A 25 -10.02 12.41 -6.99
CA VAL A 25 -8.84 11.87 -6.30
C VAL A 25 -7.78 12.96 -6.14
N LEU A 26 -7.49 13.71 -7.21
CA LEU A 26 -6.49 14.77 -7.17
C LEU A 26 -6.89 15.93 -6.25
N GLU A 27 -8.18 16.24 -6.12
CA GLU A 27 -8.69 17.28 -5.21
C GLU A 27 -8.73 16.88 -3.73
N THR A 28 -8.31 15.66 -3.38
CA THR A 28 -8.16 15.26 -1.97
C THR A 28 -6.96 15.96 -1.33
N GLN A 29 -7.06 16.29 -0.04
CA GLN A 29 -5.96 16.91 0.70
C GLN A 29 -4.74 15.97 0.78
N VAL A 30 -4.94 14.65 0.83
CA VAL A 30 -3.83 13.68 0.77
C VAL A 30 -3.08 13.75 -0.56
N ALA A 31 -3.76 13.88 -1.70
CA ALA A 31 -3.12 14.05 -3.00
C ALA A 31 -2.41 15.39 -3.11
N GLU A 32 -3.06 16.47 -2.68
CA GLU A 32 -2.46 17.81 -2.63
C GLU A 32 -1.16 17.81 -1.82
N GLN A 33 -1.18 17.29 -0.59
CA GLN A 33 -0.01 17.19 0.27
C GLN A 33 1.10 16.32 -0.34
N THR A 34 0.73 15.18 -0.93
CA THR A 34 1.70 14.24 -1.54
C THR A 34 2.44 14.89 -2.71
N PHE A 35 1.71 15.57 -3.61
CA PHE A 35 2.35 16.28 -4.72
C PHE A 35 3.10 17.53 -4.28
N ALA A 36 2.63 18.22 -3.24
CA ALA A 36 3.35 19.34 -2.63
C ALA A 36 4.73 18.91 -2.12
N GLU A 37 4.82 17.78 -1.40
CA GLU A 37 6.09 17.23 -0.94
C GLU A 37 7.01 16.82 -2.10
N ILE A 38 6.46 16.21 -3.16
CA ILE A 38 7.26 15.89 -4.36
C ILE A 38 7.83 17.14 -5.02
N ILE A 39 7.04 18.21 -5.12
CA ILE A 39 7.51 19.50 -5.68
C ILE A 39 8.56 20.14 -4.78
N ASP A 40 8.41 19.98 -3.46
CA ASP A 40 9.40 20.43 -2.47
C ASP A 40 10.74 19.70 -2.62
N GLY A 41 10.69 18.44 -3.06
CA GLY A 41 11.86 17.60 -3.27
C GLY A 41 12.27 16.79 -2.04
N LEU A 42 11.58 16.96 -0.90
CA LEU A 42 11.77 16.19 0.32
C LEU A 42 10.43 15.89 0.99
N PRO A 43 10.14 14.62 1.39
CA PRO A 43 8.94 14.35 2.16
C PRO A 43 9.04 15.00 3.54
N THR A 44 7.89 15.29 4.15
CA THR A 44 7.87 15.70 5.55
C THR A 44 8.32 14.54 6.45
N HIS A 45 8.78 14.85 7.66
CA HIS A 45 9.18 13.87 8.67
C HIS A 45 8.08 12.81 8.87
N ASP A 46 6.84 13.24 8.96
CA ASP A 46 5.70 12.37 9.21
C ASP A 46 5.44 11.45 8.00
N SER A 47 5.44 12.03 6.79
CA SER A 47 5.31 11.25 5.55
C SER A 47 6.46 10.27 5.34
N TYR A 48 7.68 10.63 5.72
CA TYR A 48 8.85 9.76 5.65
C TYR A 48 8.74 8.60 6.66
N SER A 49 8.35 8.91 7.90
CA SER A 49 8.22 7.93 8.98
C SER A 49 7.07 6.93 8.78
N GLU A 50 6.11 7.25 7.91
CA GLU A 50 5.05 6.30 7.51
C GLU A 50 5.59 5.07 6.78
N PHE A 51 6.70 5.20 6.05
CA PHE A 51 7.28 4.14 5.19
C PHE A 51 8.66 3.70 5.65
N HIS A 52 9.38 4.55 6.37
CA HIS A 52 10.77 4.32 6.73
C HIS A 52 10.96 4.37 8.24
N TRP A 53 11.86 3.52 8.72
CA TRP A 53 12.44 3.73 10.05
C TRP A 53 13.24 5.04 10.03
N PRO A 54 13.19 5.88 11.08
CA PRO A 54 14.01 7.09 11.16
C PRO A 54 15.50 6.76 11.03
N GLN A 55 16.14 7.24 9.96
CA GLN A 55 17.56 7.03 9.71
C GLN A 55 18.35 8.23 10.21
N ASP A 56 19.32 7.98 11.10
CA ASP A 56 20.17 9.02 11.68
C ASP A 56 20.79 9.91 10.60
N GLY A 57 20.55 11.22 10.71
CA GLY A 57 21.09 12.24 9.80
C GLY A 57 20.38 12.35 8.44
N HIS A 58 19.32 11.59 8.17
CA HIS A 58 18.55 11.73 6.93
C HIS A 58 17.82 13.08 6.91
N PRO A 59 17.91 13.90 5.84
CA PRO A 59 17.34 15.26 5.84
C PRO A 59 15.84 15.32 6.16
N ALA A 60 15.07 14.32 5.73
CA ALA A 60 13.63 14.24 6.03
C ALA A 60 13.33 14.12 7.55
N THR A 61 14.28 13.67 8.38
CA THR A 61 14.06 13.56 9.84
C THR A 61 13.92 14.91 10.53
N GLN A 62 14.34 16.00 9.88
CA GLN A 62 14.21 17.37 10.40
C GLN A 62 13.26 18.22 9.56
N HIS A 63 12.64 17.65 8.53
CA HIS A 63 11.80 18.36 7.58
C HIS A 63 10.33 18.33 8.01
N HIS A 64 9.92 19.23 8.90
CA HIS A 64 8.56 19.23 9.44
C HIS A 64 7.56 20.02 8.61
N GLU A 65 8.02 20.97 7.80
CA GLU A 65 7.18 21.88 7.00
C GLU A 65 7.75 22.03 5.59
N LEU A 66 6.88 22.18 4.59
CA LEU A 66 7.29 22.46 3.22
C LEU A 66 8.11 23.74 3.12
N CYS A 67 9.06 23.79 2.19
CA CYS A 67 9.86 24.97 1.95
C CYS A 67 8.96 26.19 1.62
N PRO A 68 9.33 27.41 2.06
CA PRO A 68 8.53 28.62 1.80
C PRO A 68 8.27 28.92 0.31
N ALA A 69 9.20 28.51 -0.57
CA ALA A 69 9.07 28.64 -2.01
C ALA A 69 7.94 27.76 -2.57
N THR A 70 7.87 26.50 -2.15
CA THR A 70 6.81 25.54 -2.50
C THR A 70 5.45 26.02 -2.00
N SER A 71 5.41 26.48 -0.75
CA SER A 71 4.21 27.09 -0.15
C SER A 71 3.70 28.28 -0.98
N SER A 72 4.60 29.09 -1.54
CA SER A 72 4.24 30.23 -2.39
C SER A 72 3.72 29.79 -3.76
N ILE A 73 4.27 28.73 -4.35
CA ILE A 73 3.77 28.12 -5.59
C ILE A 73 2.33 27.61 -5.38
N LEU A 74 2.09 26.86 -4.29
CA LEU A 74 0.76 26.32 -3.98
C LEU A 74 -0.27 27.41 -3.69
N ARG A 75 0.12 28.48 -2.96
CA ARG A 75 -0.77 29.63 -2.70
C ARG A 75 -1.16 30.41 -3.96
N ASN A 76 -0.25 30.50 -4.93
CA ASN A 76 -0.49 31.21 -6.19
C ASN A 76 -1.22 30.35 -7.23
N HIS A 77 -1.19 29.03 -7.07
CA HIS A 77 -1.91 28.07 -7.89
C HIS A 77 -3.11 27.50 -7.12
N SER A 78 -4.12 28.36 -6.90
CA SER A 78 -5.37 28.02 -6.23
C SER A 78 -6.02 26.79 -6.88
N ARG A 79 -5.87 25.63 -6.22
CA ARG A 79 -6.36 24.29 -6.61
C ARG A 79 -5.75 23.78 -7.93
N LEU A 80 -5.55 22.47 -7.99
CA LEU A 80 -4.84 21.70 -9.03
C LEU A 80 -5.39 21.83 -10.48
N GLN A 81 -6.21 22.84 -10.79
CA GLN A 81 -6.65 23.20 -12.14
C GLN A 81 -5.46 23.66 -13.00
N GLY A 82 -4.73 22.69 -13.54
CA GLY A 82 -3.65 22.92 -14.51
C GLY A 82 -2.26 22.41 -14.09
N ILE A 83 -2.17 21.68 -12.97
CA ILE A 83 -0.91 21.15 -12.46
C ILE A 83 -0.38 19.94 -13.27
N PRO A 84 -1.19 18.98 -13.80
CA PRO A 84 -0.64 17.79 -14.48
C PRO A 84 0.24 18.09 -15.71
N SER A 85 -0.07 19.15 -16.47
CA SER A 85 0.63 19.48 -17.72
C SER A 85 1.87 20.38 -17.54
N LYS A 86 2.09 20.93 -16.33
CA LYS A 86 3.26 21.75 -15.98
C LYS A 86 4.24 21.08 -15.01
N ILE A 87 3.82 20.08 -14.23
CA ILE A 87 4.73 19.28 -13.38
C ILE A 87 5.85 18.67 -14.24
N ALA A 88 5.51 18.11 -15.42
CA ALA A 88 6.48 17.48 -16.31
C ALA A 88 7.55 18.43 -16.90
N ARG A 89 7.37 19.76 -16.78
CA ARG A 89 8.27 20.76 -17.38
C ARG A 89 9.10 21.56 -16.39
N THR A 90 8.77 21.57 -15.10
CA THR A 90 9.34 22.55 -14.15
C THR A 90 10.31 21.95 -13.14
N THR A 91 10.28 20.64 -12.91
CA THR A 91 11.24 19.97 -12.03
C THR A 91 12.16 19.11 -12.87
N GLY A 92 13.29 19.68 -13.30
CA GLY A 92 14.48 18.84 -13.46
C GLY A 92 14.69 18.19 -12.10
N GLY A 93 14.42 16.89 -11.99
CA GLY A 93 14.41 16.12 -10.75
C GLY A 93 15.78 16.05 -10.09
N VAL A 94 16.23 17.17 -9.55
CA VAL A 94 17.45 17.27 -8.77
C VAL A 94 17.02 17.03 -7.32
N MET A 95 17.39 15.88 -6.77
CA MET A 95 17.28 15.65 -5.32
C MET A 95 17.89 16.84 -4.59
N PRO A 96 17.30 17.27 -3.45
CA PRO A 96 17.91 18.30 -2.61
C PRO A 96 19.38 17.95 -2.36
N PRO A 97 20.32 18.92 -2.45
CA PRO A 97 21.76 18.65 -2.34
C PRO A 97 22.13 17.89 -1.06
N ASP A 98 21.38 18.09 0.02
CA ASP A 98 21.61 17.43 1.30
C ASP A 98 21.18 15.96 1.31
N CYS A 99 20.20 15.57 0.49
CA CYS A 99 19.86 14.17 0.26
C CYS A 99 20.94 13.46 -0.55
N SER A 100 21.46 14.07 -1.63
CA SER A 100 22.58 13.48 -2.39
C SER A 100 23.81 13.31 -1.51
N LYS A 101 24.18 14.35 -0.75
CA LYS A 101 25.29 14.26 0.21
C LYS A 101 25.09 13.16 1.24
N TRP A 102 23.86 13.00 1.74
CA TRP A 102 23.56 11.95 2.71
C TRP A 102 23.67 10.56 2.07
N ILE A 103 23.13 10.36 0.85
CA ILE A 103 23.24 9.09 0.10
C ILE A 103 24.72 8.72 -0.13
N ASP A 104 25.54 9.70 -0.51
CA ASP A 104 26.96 9.52 -0.85
C ASP A 104 27.88 9.46 0.40
N ALA A 105 27.36 9.77 1.60
CA ALA A 105 28.16 9.82 2.82
C ALA A 105 28.65 8.41 3.24
N PRO A 106 29.89 8.30 3.79
CA PRO A 106 30.47 7.04 4.22
C PRO A 106 29.53 6.24 5.13
N ARG A 107 29.42 4.94 4.87
CA ARG A 107 28.51 4.05 5.58
C ARG A 107 29.15 3.54 6.87
N ASP A 108 28.44 3.69 7.99
CA ASP A 108 28.72 2.92 9.21
C ASP A 108 27.92 1.61 9.13
N MET A 109 28.60 0.51 8.78
CA MET A 109 27.99 -0.81 8.66
C MET A 109 27.56 -1.43 10.00
N ASN A 110 27.92 -0.81 11.14
CA ASN A 110 27.59 -1.31 12.47
C ASN A 110 26.28 -0.71 13.04
N ARG A 111 25.62 0.23 12.34
CA ARG A 111 24.29 0.75 12.67
C ARG A 111 23.23 0.23 11.71
N TRP A 112 21.94 0.42 12.02
CA TRP A 112 20.78 0.21 11.14
C TRP A 112 20.76 1.12 9.88
N ASN A 113 21.93 1.55 9.40
CA ASN A 113 22.20 2.36 8.21
C ASN A 113 22.77 1.51 7.05
N SER A 114 22.52 0.20 7.05
CA SER A 114 23.06 -0.71 6.02
C SER A 114 22.42 -0.52 4.65
N PHE A 115 21.19 0.02 4.59
CA PHE A 115 20.46 0.26 3.34
C PHE A 115 19.98 1.72 3.24
N ARG A 116 20.43 2.43 2.22
CA ARG A 116 19.94 3.76 1.85
C ARG A 116 19.05 3.62 0.62
N HIS A 117 17.82 4.07 0.72
CA HIS A 117 16.92 4.05 -0.42
C HIS A 117 17.40 5.04 -1.51
N PRO A 118 17.12 4.75 -2.80
CA PRO A 118 17.52 5.61 -3.91
C PRO A 118 16.84 6.99 -3.92
N SER A 119 15.73 7.12 -3.20
CA SER A 119 14.96 8.34 -3.04
C SER A 119 14.32 8.35 -1.66
N ALA A 120 14.14 9.54 -1.09
CA ALA A 120 13.32 9.71 0.13
C ALA A 120 11.83 9.44 -0.15
N PHE A 121 11.39 9.58 -1.41
CA PHE A 121 10.07 9.23 -1.89
C PHE A 121 10.10 7.80 -2.42
N CYS A 122 10.11 6.80 -1.56
CA CYS A 122 10.07 5.42 -2.03
C CYS A 122 9.18 4.53 -1.18
N HIS A 123 8.57 3.57 -1.84
CA HIS A 123 7.93 2.45 -1.17
C HIS A 123 8.97 1.33 -1.04
N ALA A 124 9.06 0.67 0.13
CA ALA A 124 10.15 -0.26 0.45
C ALA A 124 10.32 -1.42 -0.57
N PHE A 125 9.24 -1.80 -1.25
CA PHE A 125 9.21 -2.90 -2.22
C PHE A 125 9.30 -2.46 -3.69
N TYR A 126 9.24 -1.16 -3.99
CA TYR A 126 9.24 -0.64 -5.37
C TYR A 126 10.44 0.31 -5.58
N THR A 127 11.66 -0.24 -5.44
CA THR A 127 12.92 0.54 -5.48
C THR A 127 13.85 0.13 -6.63
N ASP A 128 13.38 -0.69 -7.56
CA ASP A 128 14.21 -1.28 -8.63
C ASP A 128 14.43 -0.31 -9.81
N LEU A 129 15.20 0.75 -9.57
CA LEU A 129 15.50 1.82 -10.53
C LEU A 129 15.85 1.35 -11.94
N GLU A 130 16.66 0.30 -12.05
CA GLU A 130 17.15 -0.23 -13.31
C GLU A 130 16.06 -0.87 -14.18
N GLN A 131 14.95 -1.31 -13.57
CA GLN A 131 13.82 -1.91 -14.28
C GLN A 131 12.80 -0.87 -14.74
N TYR A 132 12.83 0.32 -14.16
CA TYR A 132 11.81 1.34 -14.33
C TYR A 132 12.14 2.27 -15.51
N PRO A 133 11.23 2.42 -16.50
CA PRO A 133 11.48 3.24 -17.68
C PRO A 133 11.89 4.69 -17.36
N ASN A 134 11.36 5.26 -16.27
CA ASN A 134 11.66 6.62 -15.81
C ASN A 134 12.53 6.64 -14.53
N GLY A 135 13.10 5.49 -14.14
CA GLY A 135 14.02 5.37 -13.00
C GLY A 135 13.44 5.89 -11.69
N VAL A 136 14.08 6.92 -11.11
CA VAL A 136 13.72 7.51 -9.81
C VAL A 136 12.31 8.10 -9.82
N ALA A 137 11.83 8.59 -10.96
CA ALA A 137 10.48 9.15 -11.07
C ALA A 137 9.39 8.09 -10.84
N ASP A 138 9.61 6.86 -11.32
CA ASP A 138 8.66 5.76 -11.09
C ASP A 138 8.68 5.33 -9.61
N VAL A 139 9.85 5.32 -8.95
CA VAL A 139 9.97 5.08 -7.49
C VAL A 139 9.14 6.09 -6.69
N ALA A 140 9.28 7.38 -7.02
CA ALA A 140 8.49 8.44 -6.41
C ALA A 140 7.00 8.31 -6.73
N GLY A 141 6.67 7.84 -7.94
CA GLY A 141 5.31 7.51 -8.35
C GLY A 141 4.66 6.42 -7.49
N TYR A 142 5.36 5.32 -7.23
CA TYR A 142 4.87 4.26 -6.34
C TYR A 142 4.68 4.74 -4.90
N TRP A 143 5.58 5.58 -4.40
CA TRP A 143 5.41 6.22 -3.09
C TRP A 143 4.17 7.13 -3.07
N ALA A 144 3.98 7.95 -4.10
CA ALA A 144 2.82 8.83 -4.21
C ALA A 144 1.50 8.03 -4.26
N GLU A 145 1.49 6.96 -5.04
CA GLU A 145 0.36 6.03 -5.14
C GLU A 145 0.02 5.43 -3.77
N ALA A 146 1.03 4.95 -3.03
CA ALA A 146 0.83 4.40 -1.70
C ALA A 146 0.38 5.45 -0.65
N LYS A 147 0.85 6.70 -0.77
CA LYS A 147 0.39 7.81 0.08
C LYS A 147 -1.07 8.16 -0.19
N ILE A 148 -1.45 8.26 -1.46
CA ILE A 148 -2.79 8.69 -1.89
C ILE A 148 -3.79 7.57 -1.65
N PHE A 149 -3.57 6.39 -2.22
CA PHE A 149 -4.55 5.30 -2.18
C PHE A 149 -4.45 4.45 -0.91
N GLY A 150 -3.33 4.50 -0.19
CA GLY A 150 -3.07 3.64 0.97
C GLY A 150 -2.24 2.39 0.66
N GLY A 151 -1.88 2.20 -0.61
CA GLY A 151 -0.96 1.19 -1.11
C GLY A 151 -0.80 1.28 -2.61
N VAL A 152 0.18 0.58 -3.17
CA VAL A 152 0.30 0.41 -4.63
C VAL A 152 -0.78 -0.54 -5.12
N LEU A 153 -1.50 -0.15 -6.17
CA LEU A 153 -2.56 -0.96 -6.76
C LEU A 153 -1.95 -2.06 -7.64
N VAL A 154 -2.31 -3.30 -7.35
CA VAL A 154 -1.90 -4.48 -8.13
C VAL A 154 -3.10 -5.37 -8.38
N PHE A 155 -3.05 -6.16 -9.46
CA PHE A 155 -4.22 -6.90 -9.94
C PHE A 155 -3.90 -8.38 -10.04
N ASP A 156 -4.88 -9.23 -9.73
CA ASP A 156 -4.85 -10.62 -10.16
C ASP A 156 -5.03 -10.67 -11.69
N ARG A 157 -3.93 -11.02 -12.37
CA ARG A 157 -3.85 -11.10 -13.83
C ARG A 157 -4.25 -12.47 -14.39
N GLY A 158 -4.58 -13.43 -13.53
CA GLY A 158 -4.85 -14.81 -13.89
C GLY A 158 -3.67 -15.50 -14.59
N GLU A 159 -3.90 -16.76 -14.98
CA GLU A 159 -2.90 -17.58 -15.71
C GLU A 159 -2.49 -16.97 -17.06
N SER A 160 -3.37 -16.18 -17.68
CA SER A 160 -3.07 -15.49 -18.94
C SER A 160 -2.19 -14.26 -18.75
N GLU A 161 -2.04 -13.78 -17.51
CA GLU A 161 -1.32 -12.57 -17.12
C GLU A 161 -1.81 -11.28 -17.80
N THR A 162 -3.03 -11.31 -18.33
CA THR A 162 -3.66 -10.17 -19.01
C THR A 162 -5.02 -9.81 -18.43
N GLU A 163 -5.54 -10.63 -17.52
CA GLU A 163 -6.83 -10.40 -16.88
C GLU A 163 -6.72 -9.31 -15.81
N CYS A 164 -7.86 -8.98 -15.22
CA CYS A 164 -7.97 -8.05 -14.10
C CYS A 164 -9.11 -8.57 -13.22
N LYS A 165 -8.89 -9.71 -12.57
CA LYS A 165 -9.93 -10.43 -11.83
C LYS A 165 -10.25 -9.72 -10.52
N GLU A 166 -9.21 -9.34 -9.79
CA GLU A 166 -9.32 -8.74 -8.47
C GLU A 166 -8.26 -7.65 -8.27
N LEU A 167 -8.57 -6.70 -7.39
CA LEU A 167 -7.70 -5.59 -7.02
C LEU A 167 -7.18 -5.78 -5.60
N TYR A 168 -5.87 -5.62 -5.45
CA TYR A 168 -5.17 -5.65 -4.17
C TYR A 168 -4.37 -4.36 -3.97
N LEU A 169 -4.19 -3.99 -2.70
CA LEU A 169 -3.29 -2.92 -2.28
C LEU A 169 -2.07 -3.51 -1.59
N HIS A 170 -0.89 -3.06 -1.99
CA HIS A 170 0.36 -3.30 -1.30
C HIS A 170 0.73 -2.05 -0.50
N ALA A 171 0.48 -2.04 0.81
CA ALA A 171 0.64 -0.83 1.63
C ALA A 171 2.11 -0.47 1.90
N GLY A 172 2.92 -1.46 2.29
CA GLY A 172 4.36 -1.31 2.57
C GLY A 172 4.72 -0.21 3.59
N ARG A 173 3.78 0.11 4.47
CA ARG A 173 4.00 1.05 5.58
C ARG A 173 4.86 0.41 6.65
N TRP A 174 5.61 1.22 7.38
CA TRP A 174 6.46 0.74 8.45
C TRP A 174 5.69 -0.04 9.54
N GLY A 175 4.50 0.44 9.91
CA GLY A 175 3.60 -0.25 10.85
C GLY A 175 2.84 -1.45 10.26
N GLY A 176 3.13 -1.83 9.01
CA GLY A 176 2.39 -2.84 8.27
C GLY A 176 1.01 -2.37 7.75
N PRO A 177 0.28 -3.25 7.07
CA PRO A 177 0.72 -4.59 6.67
C PRO A 177 1.69 -4.54 5.48
N TYR A 178 2.61 -5.50 5.47
CA TYR A 178 3.49 -5.82 4.36
C TYR A 178 2.82 -6.74 3.33
N THR A 179 1.83 -7.54 3.76
CA THR A 179 1.01 -8.34 2.86
C THR A 179 0.14 -7.47 1.96
N LEU A 180 -0.14 -7.98 0.76
CA LEU A 180 -1.18 -7.45 -0.11
C LEU A 180 -2.55 -7.77 0.46
N PHE A 181 -3.51 -6.87 0.27
CA PHE A 181 -4.87 -7.05 0.77
C PHE A 181 -5.93 -6.53 -0.20
N PRO A 182 -7.07 -7.24 -0.33
CA PRO A 182 -8.19 -6.74 -1.10
C PRO A 182 -8.97 -5.71 -0.30
N LEU A 183 -9.78 -4.91 -0.98
CA LEU A 183 -10.74 -4.02 -0.33
C LEU A 183 -11.90 -4.81 0.24
N THR A 184 -12.37 -4.39 1.42
CA THR A 184 -13.68 -4.85 1.90
C THR A 184 -14.80 -4.30 1.02
N THR A 185 -15.97 -4.94 1.02
CA THR A 185 -17.15 -4.44 0.31
C THR A 185 -17.47 -2.99 0.70
N ASP A 186 -17.40 -2.66 1.98
CA ASP A 186 -17.65 -1.30 2.48
C ASP A 186 -16.63 -0.28 1.96
N GLN A 187 -15.33 -0.64 1.98
CA GLN A 187 -14.28 0.22 1.44
C GLN A 187 -14.43 0.43 -0.07
N PHE A 188 -14.72 -0.63 -0.81
CA PHE A 188 -14.94 -0.56 -2.24
C PHE A 188 -16.16 0.32 -2.56
N GLN A 189 -17.29 0.10 -1.89
CA GLN A 189 -18.49 0.90 -2.08
C GLN A 189 -18.23 2.37 -1.74
N SER A 190 -17.52 2.65 -0.65
CA SER A 190 -17.16 4.02 -0.26
C SER A 190 -16.29 4.72 -1.31
N VAL A 191 -15.40 3.99 -1.99
CA VAL A 191 -14.61 4.51 -3.13
C VAL A 191 -15.52 4.81 -4.30
N ILE A 192 -16.37 3.86 -4.71
CA ILE A 192 -17.27 4.05 -5.84
C ILE A 192 -18.23 5.22 -5.60
N ASP A 193 -18.85 5.29 -4.42
CA ASP A 193 -19.75 6.39 -4.05
C ASP A 193 -19.02 7.74 -4.07
N PHE A 194 -17.78 7.79 -3.56
CA PHE A 194 -16.98 9.01 -3.59
C PHE A 194 -16.66 9.45 -5.03
N LEU A 195 -16.24 8.52 -5.89
CA LEU A 195 -15.85 8.79 -7.27
C LEU A 195 -17.05 9.20 -8.14
N LEU A 196 -18.24 8.60 -7.91
CA LEU A 196 -19.45 8.83 -8.69
C LEU A 196 -20.41 9.88 -8.11
N SER A 197 -20.20 10.35 -6.88
CA SER A 197 -21.08 11.35 -6.26
C SER A 197 -21.17 12.64 -7.08
N SER A 198 -22.26 13.40 -6.93
CA SER A 198 -22.44 14.75 -7.47
C SER A 198 -23.40 15.52 -6.56
N PRO A 199 -23.08 16.74 -6.08
CA PRO A 199 -21.97 17.63 -6.46
C PRO A 199 -20.62 17.30 -5.79
N LEU A 200 -19.56 18.06 -6.11
CA LEU A 200 -18.25 17.96 -5.46
C LEU A 200 -18.39 18.25 -3.95
N PRO A 201 -17.95 17.35 -3.06
CA PRO A 201 -18.02 17.59 -1.63
C PRO A 201 -17.21 18.83 -1.24
N SER A 202 -17.75 19.63 -0.32
CA SER A 202 -17.12 20.84 0.19
C SER A 202 -15.81 20.53 0.94
N GLU A 203 -14.67 20.83 0.31
CA GLU A 203 -13.33 21.22 0.80
C GLU A 203 -12.65 20.47 1.96
N SER A 204 -13.27 19.49 2.63
CA SER A 204 -12.78 19.03 3.95
C SER A 204 -12.88 17.53 4.22
N GLN A 205 -13.09 16.70 3.20
CA GLN A 205 -12.98 15.26 3.40
C GLN A 205 -12.07 14.65 2.34
N ASN A 206 -11.01 13.97 2.78
CA ASN A 206 -10.10 13.15 1.97
C ASN A 206 -10.80 12.01 1.20
N GLY A 207 -12.14 11.98 1.19
CA GLY A 207 -12.91 10.83 0.77
C GLY A 207 -12.52 9.60 1.60
N PRO A 208 -12.55 8.39 1.01
CA PRO A 208 -12.09 7.17 1.66
C PRO A 208 -10.56 7.00 1.67
N PHE A 209 -9.81 8.00 1.19
CA PHE A 209 -8.36 7.90 1.00
C PHE A 209 -7.57 8.47 2.19
N PRO A 210 -6.41 7.90 2.53
CA PRO A 210 -5.88 6.62 2.06
C PRO A 210 -6.62 5.42 2.64
N LEU A 211 -6.80 4.37 1.85
CA LEU A 211 -7.46 3.13 2.25
C LEU A 211 -6.56 2.35 3.21
N ARG A 212 -7.07 2.03 4.39
CA ARG A 212 -6.31 1.33 5.44
C ARG A 212 -6.74 -0.12 5.55
N ALA A 213 -5.77 -1.00 5.57
CA ALA A 213 -5.97 -2.38 5.93
C ALA A 213 -6.47 -2.50 7.38
N SER A 214 -7.36 -3.45 7.59
CA SER A 214 -7.87 -3.86 8.90
C SER A 214 -7.89 -5.38 9.01
N SER A 215 -8.24 -5.90 10.18
CA SER A 215 -8.49 -7.34 10.36
C SER A 215 -9.66 -7.88 9.53
N LYS A 216 -10.49 -7.01 8.93
CA LYS A 216 -11.59 -7.40 8.03
C LYS A 216 -11.13 -7.60 6.58
N ASN A 217 -10.01 -7.00 6.19
CA ASN A 217 -9.41 -7.24 4.88
C ASN A 217 -8.77 -8.63 4.93
N ARG A 218 -9.52 -9.65 4.51
CA ARG A 218 -9.09 -11.06 4.46
C ARG A 218 -8.65 -11.43 3.05
N TRP A 219 -8.13 -12.65 2.86
CA TRP A 219 -7.48 -13.07 1.61
C TRP A 219 -6.16 -12.32 1.34
N ARG A 220 -5.30 -12.26 2.37
CA ARG A 220 -3.99 -11.62 2.29
C ARG A 220 -3.04 -12.40 1.42
N TRP A 221 -2.17 -11.73 0.67
CA TRP A 221 -1.11 -12.38 -0.09
C TRP A 221 0.27 -11.92 0.38
N ASP A 222 1.19 -12.88 0.47
CA ASP A 222 2.61 -12.61 0.63
C ASP A 222 3.13 -11.94 -0.65
N ASP A 223 4.06 -10.98 -0.50
CA ASP A 223 4.55 -10.16 -1.61
C ASP A 223 5.27 -11.01 -2.67
N TRP A 224 6.05 -12.00 -2.23
CA TRP A 224 6.76 -12.93 -3.10
C TRP A 224 5.79 -13.92 -3.76
N ASP A 225 4.89 -14.56 -3.01
CA ASP A 225 3.93 -15.51 -3.60
C ASP A 225 3.03 -14.83 -4.63
N ALA A 226 2.55 -13.61 -4.33
CA ALA A 226 1.70 -12.81 -5.19
C ALA A 226 2.28 -12.72 -6.61
N ILE A 227 3.55 -12.33 -6.74
CA ILE A 227 4.19 -12.18 -8.05
C ILE A 227 4.69 -13.51 -8.62
N ALA A 228 5.32 -14.36 -7.80
CA ALA A 228 6.04 -15.53 -8.27
C ALA A 228 5.14 -16.73 -8.60
N ARG A 229 3.96 -16.82 -8.00
CA ARG A 229 3.08 -18.00 -8.07
C ARG A 229 1.64 -17.70 -8.46
N TYR A 230 1.11 -16.52 -8.12
CA TYR A 230 -0.32 -16.24 -8.24
C TYR A 230 -0.66 -15.11 -9.23
N HIS A 231 0.33 -14.64 -9.99
CA HIS A 231 0.14 -13.65 -11.06
C HIS A 231 -0.53 -12.33 -10.60
N ILE A 232 -0.23 -11.89 -9.37
CA ILE A 232 -0.76 -10.66 -8.78
C ILE A 232 0.28 -9.53 -8.92
N PHE A 233 0.11 -8.70 -9.95
CA PHE A 233 0.95 -7.55 -10.27
C PHE A 233 0.23 -6.56 -11.20
N ARG A 234 0.64 -5.29 -11.20
CA ARG A 234 0.23 -4.36 -12.26
C ARG A 234 1.07 -4.60 -13.50
N ASP A 235 2.39 -4.62 -13.33
CA ASP A 235 3.38 -4.90 -14.37
C ASP A 235 4.44 -5.89 -13.84
N LYS A 236 4.88 -6.84 -14.66
CA LYS A 236 5.87 -7.85 -14.23
C LYS A 236 7.21 -7.27 -13.76
N TYR A 237 7.58 -6.09 -14.28
CA TYR A 237 8.84 -5.44 -13.95
C TYR A 237 8.74 -4.56 -12.69
N GLU A 238 7.57 -4.45 -12.05
CA GLU A 238 7.38 -3.53 -10.92
C GLU A 238 8.16 -3.95 -9.67
N ARG A 239 8.43 -5.25 -9.49
CA ARG A 239 9.10 -5.84 -8.33
C ARG A 239 10.04 -6.95 -8.77
N LYS A 240 11.27 -6.98 -8.24
CA LYS A 240 12.12 -8.18 -8.31
C LYS A 240 11.67 -9.21 -7.28
N TYR A 241 11.71 -10.47 -7.68
CA TYR A 241 11.58 -11.59 -6.77
C TYR A 241 12.72 -12.57 -7.00
N GLN A 242 13.18 -13.19 -5.90
CA GLN A 242 14.19 -14.23 -5.97
C GLN A 242 13.58 -15.50 -6.55
N SER A 243 14.38 -16.31 -7.26
CA SER A 243 13.89 -17.59 -7.83
C SER A 243 13.43 -18.57 -6.74
N THR A 244 14.04 -18.49 -5.56
CA THR A 244 13.66 -19.24 -4.36
C THR A 244 12.84 -18.36 -3.43
N LYS A 245 11.76 -18.90 -2.87
CA LYS A 245 10.97 -18.21 -1.85
C LYS A 245 11.87 -17.93 -0.63
N PRO A 246 11.96 -16.67 -0.16
CA PRO A 246 12.66 -16.36 1.07
C PRO A 246 11.98 -17.06 2.26
N PRO A 247 12.71 -17.32 3.35
CA PRO A 247 12.08 -17.79 4.58
C PRO A 247 10.93 -16.86 4.97
N PRO A 248 9.76 -17.42 5.30
CA PRO A 248 8.61 -16.59 5.63
C PRO A 248 8.90 -15.70 6.83
N ASP A 249 8.54 -14.43 6.72
CA ASP A 249 8.66 -13.44 7.80
C ASP A 249 7.25 -13.08 8.30
N TRP A 250 6.69 -13.96 9.13
CA TRP A 250 5.32 -13.84 9.65
C TRP A 250 5.26 -12.91 10.87
N ARG A 251 5.37 -11.60 10.61
CA ARG A 251 5.67 -10.62 11.66
C ARG A 251 4.56 -10.39 12.67
N SER A 252 3.28 -10.43 12.26
CA SER A 252 2.20 -9.97 13.12
C SER A 252 0.78 -10.32 12.64
N SER A 253 -0.19 -10.14 13.54
CA SER A 253 -1.62 -10.14 13.20
C SER A 253 -2.08 -8.91 12.40
N VAL A 254 -1.21 -7.92 12.20
CA VAL A 254 -1.45 -6.79 11.28
C VAL A 254 -1.30 -7.27 9.84
N ASP A 255 -0.26 -8.06 9.58
CA ASP A 255 0.03 -8.69 8.29
C ASP A 255 -0.97 -9.81 7.99
N TRP A 256 -1.14 -10.72 8.95
CA TRP A 256 -1.99 -11.90 8.83
C TRP A 256 -3.06 -11.90 9.92
N PRO A 257 -4.23 -11.28 9.69
CA PRO A 257 -5.31 -11.20 10.67
C PRO A 257 -5.70 -12.54 11.30
N GLU A 258 -5.55 -13.64 10.56
CA GLU A 258 -5.79 -15.01 11.01
C GLU A 258 -4.88 -15.47 12.15
N ILE A 259 -3.70 -14.87 12.34
CA ILE A 259 -2.83 -15.17 13.49
C ILE A 259 -3.56 -14.85 14.80
N ALA A 260 -4.32 -13.75 14.84
CA ALA A 260 -5.09 -13.41 16.04
C ALA A 260 -6.22 -14.43 16.31
N ASP A 261 -6.85 -14.94 15.24
CA ASP A 261 -7.89 -15.96 15.35
C ASP A 261 -7.31 -17.31 15.82
N ASP A 262 -6.15 -17.69 15.28
CA ASP A 262 -5.41 -18.91 15.64
C ASP A 262 -4.97 -18.89 17.11
N LEU A 263 -4.36 -17.77 17.55
CA LEU A 263 -3.97 -17.57 18.94
C LEU A 263 -5.18 -17.60 19.89
N TYR A 264 -6.27 -16.93 19.53
CA TYR A 264 -7.51 -16.99 20.32
C TYR A 264 -8.02 -18.42 20.48
N LEU A 265 -8.00 -19.22 19.41
CA LEU A 265 -8.46 -20.61 19.46
C LEU A 265 -7.51 -21.51 20.26
N ILE A 266 -6.20 -21.26 20.23
CA ILE A 266 -5.22 -21.96 21.07
C ILE A 266 -5.47 -21.66 22.55
N ASP A 267 -5.71 -20.40 22.89
CA ASP A 267 -6.02 -20.00 24.27
C ASP A 267 -7.34 -20.62 24.73
N ALA A 268 -8.40 -20.55 23.90
CA ALA A 268 -9.69 -21.17 24.19
C ALA A 268 -9.60 -22.70 24.36
N MET A 269 -8.70 -23.37 23.62
CA MET A 269 -8.43 -24.79 23.77
C MET A 269 -7.91 -25.11 25.18
N HIS A 270 -6.94 -24.32 25.67
CA HIS A 270 -6.38 -24.49 27.01
C HIS A 270 -7.43 -24.23 28.10
N GLU A 271 -8.22 -23.17 27.96
CA GLU A 271 -9.31 -22.88 28.89
C GLU A 271 -10.33 -24.02 28.97
N ASN A 272 -10.74 -24.56 27.82
CA ASN A 272 -11.65 -25.69 27.76
C ASN A 272 -11.07 -26.96 28.41
N TRP A 273 -9.79 -27.27 28.16
CA TRP A 273 -9.13 -28.41 28.80
C TRP A 273 -8.96 -28.26 30.32
N ASN A 274 -8.85 -27.03 30.80
CA ASN A 274 -8.84 -26.71 32.23
C ASN A 274 -10.25 -26.74 32.86
N GLY A 275 -11.30 -26.95 32.06
CA GLY A 275 -12.69 -26.94 32.51
C GLY A 275 -13.26 -25.54 32.75
N ASN A 276 -12.59 -24.50 32.25
CA ASN A 276 -13.06 -23.13 32.33
C ASN A 276 -14.11 -22.85 31.24
N PRO A 277 -15.07 -21.94 31.49
CA PRO A 277 -16.05 -21.57 30.49
C PRO A 277 -15.39 -20.85 29.30
N VAL A 278 -15.78 -21.24 28.09
CA VAL A 278 -15.30 -20.63 26.84
C VAL A 278 -16.45 -19.99 26.06
N ASP A 279 -16.15 -18.92 25.33
CA ASP A 279 -17.11 -18.29 24.43
C ASP A 279 -17.25 -19.09 23.13
N LYS A 280 -18.29 -19.92 23.08
CA LYS A 280 -18.59 -20.78 21.93
C LYS A 280 -18.94 -19.99 20.66
N ASP A 281 -19.53 -18.81 20.79
CA ASP A 281 -19.93 -18.01 19.62
C ASP A 281 -18.72 -17.33 19.00
N GLU A 282 -17.80 -16.82 19.81
CA GLU A 282 -16.54 -16.27 19.31
C GLU A 282 -15.62 -17.36 18.76
N ILE A 283 -15.58 -18.57 19.35
CA ILE A 283 -14.89 -19.73 18.76
C ILE A 283 -15.43 -20.02 17.36
N ARG A 284 -16.76 -20.06 17.20
CA ARG A 284 -17.39 -20.28 15.88
C ARG A 284 -17.02 -19.17 14.90
N ALA A 285 -17.06 -17.92 15.34
CA ALA A 285 -16.70 -16.78 14.50
C ALA A 285 -15.22 -16.83 14.07
N ALA A 286 -14.29 -17.16 14.97
CA ALA A 286 -12.88 -17.32 14.67
C ALA A 286 -12.62 -18.45 13.66
N LEU A 287 -13.29 -19.61 13.82
CA LEU A 287 -13.21 -20.72 12.87
C LEU A 287 -13.72 -20.33 11.47
N GLU A 288 -14.80 -19.55 11.36
CA GLU A 288 -15.28 -19.03 10.07
C GLU A 288 -14.29 -18.03 9.45
N ARG A 289 -13.63 -17.20 10.26
CA ARG A 289 -12.60 -16.27 9.77
C ARG A 289 -11.34 -17.01 9.28
N LEU A 290 -10.96 -18.11 9.91
CA LEU A 290 -9.85 -18.97 9.47
C LEU A 290 -10.10 -19.67 8.13
N LYS A 291 -11.34 -19.70 7.62
CA LYS A 291 -11.61 -20.16 6.25
C LYS A 291 -11.27 -19.12 5.19
N GLN A 292 -11.11 -17.84 5.58
CA GLN A 292 -10.87 -16.71 4.67
C GLN A 292 -9.38 -16.39 4.55
N ILE A 293 -8.57 -17.40 4.29
CA ILE A 293 -7.11 -17.31 4.19
C ILE A 293 -6.63 -17.80 2.82
N THR A 294 -5.45 -17.38 2.40
CA THR A 294 -4.82 -17.79 1.13
C THR A 294 -3.74 -18.84 1.37
N PRO A 295 -3.25 -19.52 0.31
CA PRO A 295 -2.05 -20.37 0.38
C PRO A 295 -0.79 -19.73 0.96
N SER A 296 -0.69 -18.41 0.96
CA SER A 296 0.43 -17.68 1.54
C SER A 296 0.36 -17.57 3.07
N SER A 297 -0.80 -17.82 3.65
CA SER A 297 -1.06 -17.67 5.08
C SER A 297 -0.18 -18.60 5.93
N PRO A 298 0.35 -18.13 7.08
CA PRO A 298 0.99 -19.00 8.05
C PRO A 298 0.04 -20.07 8.60
N CYS A 299 -1.26 -19.77 8.62
CA CYS A 299 -2.29 -20.69 9.10
C CYS A 299 -2.75 -21.66 8.01
N TRP A 300 -2.20 -21.62 6.79
CA TRP A 300 -2.67 -22.43 5.66
C TRP A 300 -2.49 -23.93 5.86
N GLU A 301 -1.31 -24.34 6.35
CA GLU A 301 -0.99 -25.74 6.60
C GLU A 301 -1.83 -26.30 7.75
N ASN A 302 -2.33 -27.52 7.58
CA ASN A 302 -3.15 -28.23 8.58
C ASN A 302 -4.41 -27.47 9.04
N ARG A 303 -4.89 -26.46 8.29
CA ARG A 303 -6.06 -25.65 8.67
C ARG A 303 -7.33 -26.46 8.97
N GLU A 304 -7.47 -27.63 8.35
CA GLU A 304 -8.62 -28.52 8.55
C GLU A 304 -8.56 -29.29 9.87
N THR A 305 -7.35 -29.55 10.39
CA THR A 305 -7.14 -30.41 11.57
C THR A 305 -6.64 -29.65 12.79
N ARG A 306 -6.04 -28.45 12.61
CA ARG A 306 -5.38 -27.65 13.65
C ARG A 306 -6.28 -27.39 14.86
N HIS A 307 -7.57 -27.10 14.65
CA HIS A 307 -8.53 -26.82 15.72
C HIS A 307 -9.63 -27.88 15.86
N SER A 308 -9.31 -29.14 15.55
CA SER A 308 -10.24 -30.28 15.64
C SER A 308 -10.81 -30.53 17.04
N TRP A 309 -10.13 -30.05 18.11
CA TRP A 309 -10.64 -30.07 19.48
C TRP A 309 -12.01 -29.39 19.62
N SER A 310 -12.28 -28.37 18.80
CA SER A 310 -13.53 -27.60 18.82
C SER A 310 -14.75 -28.42 18.38
N ASN A 311 -14.57 -29.54 17.69
CA ASN A 311 -15.67 -30.43 17.30
C ASN A 311 -16.47 -30.88 18.53
N SER A 312 -15.77 -31.21 19.62
CA SER A 312 -16.39 -31.63 20.89
C SER A 312 -17.23 -30.54 21.59
N LEU A 313 -17.09 -29.27 21.19
CA LEU A 313 -17.86 -28.16 21.79
C LEU A 313 -19.24 -27.95 21.15
N PHE A 314 -19.41 -28.44 19.92
CA PHE A 314 -20.56 -28.18 19.06
C PHE A 314 -21.37 -29.44 18.70
N GLU A 315 -20.94 -30.61 19.18
CA GLU A 315 -21.75 -31.84 19.26
C GLU A 315 -22.90 -31.69 20.26
#